data_AF-A0A922LRD5-F1
#
_entry.id   AF-A0A922LRD5-F1
#
_cell.length_a   1.000
_cell.length_b   1.000
_cell.length_c   1.000
_cell.angle_alpha   90.00
_cell.angle_beta   90.00
_cell.angle_gamma   90.00
#
_symmetry.space_group_name_H-M   'P 1'
#
loop_
_entity.id
_entity.type
_entity.pdbx_description
1 polymer ?
#
loop_
_entity_poly.entity_id
_entity_poly.type
_entity_poly.pdbx_seq_one_letter_code
_entity_poly.pdbx_strand_id
1 'polypeptide(L)'
;MLEFGSMAYDKTQLDLDWWIPDGSDTPMPYVDFSDYVPANDWFTDGEAERHIRHEDRVHQLRSVKRYRVREHLIGSTKHERYYPVLRYLIRIYRNPSFHLFILIVPCLLLSLLSLVVFWLPPDSAAKMMLGINIFVGFFVLLLLLAKSMPSAIKNFPIIAYFLLDTNIESNGVGTLSFSTSIHFPTFHS
;
A
#
# COMPACT_ATOMS: atom_id res chain seq x y z
N MET A 1 0.58 -13.68 -8.68
CA MET A 1 0.97 -15.09 -8.91
C MET A 1 1.64 -15.17 -10.28
N LEU A 2 2.85 -15.70 -10.32
CA LEU A 2 3.68 -15.82 -11.53
C LEU A 2 3.73 -17.29 -11.94
N GLU A 3 3.57 -17.58 -13.22
CA GLU A 3 3.62 -18.94 -13.75
C GLU A 3 4.64 -19.01 -14.88
N PHE A 4 5.66 -19.86 -14.73
CA PHE A 4 6.68 -20.13 -15.74
C PHE A 4 6.55 -21.56 -16.20
N GLY A 5 6.57 -21.83 -17.49
CA GLY A 5 6.39 -23.18 -17.98
C GLY A 5 6.61 -23.30 -19.47
N SER A 6 6.78 -24.53 -19.92
CA SER A 6 6.87 -24.81 -21.35
C SER A 6 5.48 -24.72 -22.00
N MET A 7 5.40 -23.99 -23.11
CA MET A 7 4.17 -23.87 -23.90
C MET A 7 4.11 -24.89 -25.04
N ALA A 8 5.28 -25.43 -25.45
CA ALA A 8 5.45 -26.25 -26.65
C ALA A 8 5.92 -27.68 -26.31
N TYR A 9 6.88 -27.83 -25.41
CA TYR A 9 7.44 -29.13 -24.99
C TYR A 9 6.64 -29.72 -23.84
N ASP A 10 6.35 -31.02 -23.93
CA ASP A 10 5.73 -31.79 -22.87
C ASP A 10 6.77 -32.30 -21.85
N LYS A 11 6.30 -32.91 -20.75
CA LYS A 11 7.14 -33.44 -19.67
C LYS A 11 8.19 -34.45 -20.17
N THR A 12 7.89 -35.21 -21.22
CA THR A 12 8.81 -36.24 -21.71
C THR A 12 9.98 -35.63 -22.48
N GLN A 13 9.77 -34.48 -23.09
CA GLN A 13 10.78 -33.74 -23.83
C GLN A 13 11.56 -32.77 -22.94
N LEU A 14 10.87 -32.14 -21.99
CA LEU A 14 11.45 -31.16 -21.08
C LEU A 14 10.72 -31.24 -19.75
N ASP A 15 11.47 -31.48 -18.67
CA ASP A 15 10.96 -31.36 -17.31
C ASP A 15 11.62 -30.18 -16.59
N LEU A 16 10.85 -29.49 -15.75
CA LEU A 16 11.31 -28.30 -15.02
C LEU A 16 11.52 -28.67 -13.57
N ASP A 17 12.73 -28.48 -13.07
CA ASP A 17 13.04 -28.63 -11.64
C ASP A 17 13.68 -27.36 -11.09
N TRP A 18 13.66 -27.26 -9.77
CA TRP A 18 14.28 -26.15 -9.07
C TRP A 18 15.80 -26.24 -9.15
N TRP A 19 16.44 -25.09 -9.27
CA TRP A 19 17.88 -24.99 -9.22
C TRP A 19 18.40 -25.40 -7.83
N ILE A 20 19.54 -26.09 -7.81
CA ILE A 20 20.26 -26.49 -6.60
C ILE A 20 21.52 -25.62 -6.53
N PRO A 21 21.68 -24.78 -5.50
CA PRO A 21 22.84 -23.92 -5.36
C PRO A 21 24.13 -24.72 -5.15
N ASP A 22 25.25 -24.18 -5.66
CA ASP A 22 26.57 -24.78 -5.44
C ASP A 22 26.89 -24.83 -3.94
N GLY A 23 27.20 -26.03 -3.41
CA GLY A 23 27.44 -26.24 -1.98
C GLY A 23 26.17 -26.51 -1.14
N SER A 24 25.04 -26.78 -1.79
CA SER A 24 23.78 -27.26 -1.20
C SER A 24 23.35 -28.55 -1.87
N ASP A 25 22.81 -29.50 -1.09
CA ASP A 25 22.18 -30.72 -1.63
C ASP A 25 20.66 -30.55 -1.80
N THR A 26 20.11 -29.42 -1.35
CA THR A 26 18.68 -29.14 -1.38
C THR A 26 18.30 -28.18 -2.51
N PRO A 27 17.14 -28.38 -3.17
CA PRO A 27 16.64 -27.46 -4.20
C PRO A 27 16.21 -26.14 -3.59
N MET A 28 16.24 -25.08 -4.42
CA MET A 28 15.80 -23.73 -4.05
C MET A 28 14.40 -23.43 -4.62
N PRO A 29 13.31 -23.75 -3.89
CA PRO A 29 11.95 -23.48 -4.33
C PRO A 29 11.49 -22.05 -4.07
N TYR A 30 12.41 -21.13 -3.83
CA TYR A 30 12.12 -19.76 -3.43
C TYR A 30 12.64 -18.78 -4.50
N VAL A 31 12.11 -17.56 -4.48
CA VAL A 31 12.67 -16.45 -5.27
C VAL A 31 13.91 -15.94 -4.55
N ASP A 32 15.01 -15.76 -5.26
CA ASP A 32 16.22 -15.20 -4.65
C ASP A 32 16.11 -13.67 -4.52
N PHE A 33 16.39 -13.18 -3.31
CA PHE A 33 16.35 -11.76 -2.95
C PHE A 33 17.74 -11.25 -2.54
N SER A 34 18.80 -12.03 -2.76
CA SER A 34 20.17 -11.67 -2.38
C SER A 34 20.60 -10.31 -2.97
N ASP A 35 20.29 -10.07 -4.24
CA ASP A 35 20.62 -8.83 -4.96
C ASP A 35 19.44 -7.85 -5.03
N TYR A 36 18.39 -8.06 -4.22
CA TYR A 36 17.20 -7.22 -4.26
C TYR A 36 17.46 -5.85 -3.61
N VAL A 37 17.10 -4.79 -4.33
CA VAL A 37 17.08 -3.42 -3.81
C VAL A 37 15.69 -3.09 -3.26
N PRO A 38 15.56 -2.78 -1.94
CA PRO A 38 14.27 -2.49 -1.33
C PRO A 38 13.49 -1.37 -2.00
N ALA A 39 12.20 -1.59 -2.23
CA ALA A 39 11.27 -0.55 -2.67
C ALA A 39 10.73 0.22 -1.45
N ASN A 40 10.52 1.53 -1.60
CA ASN A 40 10.05 2.37 -0.49
C ASN A 40 8.55 2.18 -0.20
N ASP A 41 7.75 1.92 -1.24
CA ASP A 41 6.29 1.85 -1.14
C ASP A 41 5.75 0.42 -0.97
N TRP A 42 6.58 -0.58 -1.24
CA TRP A 42 6.20 -1.98 -1.28
C TRP A 42 7.23 -2.83 -0.55
N PHE A 43 6.73 -3.70 0.32
CA PHE A 43 7.54 -4.65 1.09
C PHE A 43 7.16 -6.07 0.70
N THR A 44 8.15 -6.92 0.42
CA THR A 44 7.94 -8.32 0.04
C THR A 44 8.31 -9.28 1.17
N ASP A 45 7.68 -10.46 1.19
CA ASP A 45 7.95 -11.50 2.20
C ASP A 45 9.40 -12.02 2.17
N GLY A 46 10.05 -11.99 1.00
CA GLY A 46 11.44 -12.44 0.86
C GLY A 46 12.49 -11.44 1.36
N GLU A 47 12.16 -10.16 1.52
CA GLU A 47 13.11 -9.14 1.99
C GLU A 47 13.64 -9.39 3.40
N ALA A 48 12.77 -9.91 4.29
CA ALA A 48 13.12 -10.18 5.68
C ALA A 48 14.17 -11.31 5.81
N GLU A 49 14.18 -12.25 4.87
CA GLU A 49 15.01 -13.45 4.91
C GLU A 49 16.13 -13.44 3.85
N ARG A 50 16.43 -12.26 3.27
CA ARG A 50 17.40 -12.13 2.16
C ARG A 50 18.80 -12.69 2.45
N HIS A 51 19.21 -12.65 3.73
CA HIS A 51 20.52 -13.12 4.18
C HIS A 51 20.49 -14.57 4.71
N ILE A 52 19.31 -15.16 4.77
CA ILE A 52 19.11 -16.50 5.31
C ILE A 52 19.24 -17.51 4.17
N ARG A 53 19.92 -18.63 4.45
CA ARG A 53 20.02 -19.75 3.51
C ARG A 53 18.64 -20.29 3.21
N HIS A 54 18.41 -20.74 1.97
CA HIS A 54 17.09 -21.17 1.50
C HIS A 54 16.50 -22.36 2.29
N GLU A 55 17.35 -23.14 2.97
CA GLU A 55 16.95 -24.27 3.83
C GLU A 55 16.20 -23.80 5.09
N ASP A 56 16.61 -22.66 5.64
CA ASP A 56 16.11 -22.11 6.91
C ASP A 56 15.01 -21.05 6.71
N ARG A 57 14.62 -20.75 5.46
CA ARG A 57 13.59 -19.76 5.14
C ARG A 57 12.20 -20.27 5.49
N VAL A 58 11.50 -19.55 6.37
CA VAL A 58 10.17 -19.92 6.89
C VAL A 58 9.07 -18.94 6.48
N HIS A 59 9.42 -17.69 6.21
CA HIS A 59 8.45 -16.65 5.87
C HIS A 59 8.13 -16.59 4.38
N GLN A 60 9.12 -16.89 3.53
CA GLN A 60 8.92 -16.89 2.09
C GLN A 60 8.04 -18.06 1.63
N LEU A 61 7.11 -17.78 0.72
CA LEU A 61 6.28 -18.82 0.12
C LEU A 61 7.07 -19.71 -0.85
N ARG A 62 6.98 -21.03 -0.63
CA ARG A 62 7.52 -22.02 -1.56
C ARG A 62 6.77 -22.02 -2.88
N SER A 63 7.51 -22.00 -3.98
CA SER A 63 6.96 -22.23 -5.32
C SER A 63 6.54 -23.68 -5.51
N VAL A 64 5.59 -23.90 -6.41
CA VAL A 64 4.96 -25.22 -6.62
C VAL A 64 5.06 -25.59 -8.09
N LYS A 65 5.57 -26.80 -8.35
CA LYS A 65 5.52 -27.43 -9.68
C LYS A 65 4.13 -28.04 -9.91
N ARG A 66 3.52 -27.68 -11.03
CA ARG A 66 2.24 -28.22 -11.50
C ARG A 66 2.36 -28.64 -12.96
N TYR A 67 1.40 -29.42 -13.43
CA TYR A 67 1.30 -29.81 -14.84
C TYR A 67 -0.01 -29.30 -15.40
N ARG A 68 0.06 -28.65 -16.56
CA ARG A 68 -1.12 -28.35 -17.38
C ARG A 68 -1.37 -29.56 -18.28
N VAL A 69 -2.56 -30.12 -18.22
CA VAL A 69 -2.97 -31.23 -19.09
C VAL A 69 -3.62 -30.64 -20.34
N ARG A 70 -3.20 -31.10 -21.52
CA ARG A 70 -3.90 -30.82 -22.77
C ARG A 70 -4.20 -32.12 -23.48
N GLU A 71 -5.42 -32.23 -23.96
CA GLU A 71 -5.88 -33.36 -24.73
C GLU A 71 -5.67 -33.05 -26.21
N HIS A 72 -4.98 -33.93 -26.91
CA HIS A 72 -4.75 -33.82 -28.35
C HIS A 72 -5.38 -35.05 -29.04
N LEU A 73 -6.16 -34.80 -30.09
CA LEU A 73 -6.70 -35.84 -30.95
C LEU A 73 -5.71 -36.06 -32.09
N ILE A 74 -5.13 -37.25 -32.16
CA ILE A 74 -4.28 -37.67 -33.29
C ILE A 74 -5.04 -38.78 -33.98
N GLY A 75 -5.72 -38.44 -35.08
CA GLY A 75 -6.67 -39.36 -35.74
C GLY A 75 -7.89 -39.64 -34.84
N SER A 76 -8.17 -40.92 -34.57
CA SER A 76 -9.26 -41.37 -33.69
C SER A 76 -8.84 -41.57 -32.22
N THR A 77 -7.57 -41.37 -31.90
CA THR A 77 -7.00 -41.65 -30.57
C THR A 77 -6.78 -40.36 -29.78
N LYS A 78 -7.24 -40.35 -28.54
CA LYS A 78 -7.11 -39.23 -27.60
C LYS A 78 -5.81 -39.40 -26.80
N HIS A 79 -4.89 -38.45 -26.93
CA HIS A 79 -3.62 -38.43 -26.20
C HIS A 79 -3.58 -37.26 -25.23
N GLU A 80 -3.37 -37.54 -23.95
CA GLU A 80 -3.17 -36.53 -22.92
C GLU A 80 -1.68 -36.19 -22.82
N ARG A 81 -1.34 -34.90 -22.92
CA ARG A 81 0.03 -34.40 -22.74
C ARG A 81 0.10 -33.49 -21.53
N TYR A 82 1.14 -33.71 -20.72
CA TYR A 82 1.43 -32.93 -19.52
C TYR A 82 2.52 -31.91 -19.81
N TYR A 83 2.23 -30.63 -19.56
CA TYR A 83 3.17 -29.52 -19.75
C TYR A 83 3.60 -29.00 -18.38
N PRO A 84 4.90 -29.02 -18.03
CA PRO A 84 5.37 -28.59 -16.72
C PRO A 84 5.24 -27.06 -16.56
N VAL A 85 4.77 -26.65 -15.39
CA VAL A 85 4.57 -25.24 -15.00
C VAL A 85 5.00 -25.04 -13.55
N LEU A 86 5.91 -24.11 -13.33
CA LEU A 86 6.38 -23.64 -12.03
C LEU A 86 5.60 -22.39 -11.60
N ARG A 87 4.97 -22.44 -10.43
CA ARG A 87 4.15 -21.36 -9.88
C ARG A 87 4.85 -20.69 -8.72
N TYR A 88 5.13 -19.39 -8.86
CA TYR A 88 5.69 -18.55 -7.81
C TYR A 88 4.63 -17.61 -7.25
N LEU A 89 4.56 -17.56 -5.93
CA LEU A 89 3.69 -16.66 -5.19
C LEU A 89 4.57 -15.74 -4.35
N ILE A 90 4.48 -14.44 -4.60
CA ILE A 90 5.19 -13.41 -3.84
C ILE A 90 4.12 -12.61 -3.11
N ARG A 91 4.27 -12.45 -1.79
CA ARG A 91 3.39 -11.59 -1.00
C ARG A 91 3.99 -10.20 -0.96
N ILE A 92 3.25 -9.22 -1.45
CA ILE A 92 3.66 -7.82 -1.49
C ILE A 92 2.69 -7.03 -0.61
N TYR A 93 3.23 -6.29 0.36
CA TYR A 93 2.52 -5.43 1.28
C TYR A 93 2.78 -3.97 0.92
N ARG A 94 1.76 -3.11 1.06
CA ARG A 94 1.90 -1.66 0.86
C ARG A 94 2.42 -1.00 2.12
N ASN A 95 3.45 -0.17 1.96
CA ASN A 95 3.93 0.73 3.01
C ASN A 95 3.50 2.18 2.68
N PRO A 96 2.42 2.72 3.27
CA PRO A 96 1.93 4.07 2.97
C PRO A 96 2.64 5.18 3.74
N SER A 97 3.69 4.88 4.53
CA SER A 97 4.27 5.82 5.50
C SER A 97 4.66 7.18 4.90
N PHE A 98 5.28 7.19 3.71
CA PHE A 98 5.65 8.42 3.02
C PHE A 98 4.44 9.21 2.51
N HIS A 99 3.44 8.50 1.98
CA HIS A 99 2.20 9.10 1.48
C HIS A 99 1.39 9.73 2.63
N LEU A 100 1.38 9.11 3.81
CA LEU A 100 0.76 9.67 5.01
C LEU A 100 1.46 10.95 5.47
N PHE A 101 2.79 10.99 5.45
CA PHE A 101 3.53 12.21 5.80
C PHE A 101 3.19 13.39 4.88
N ILE A 102 3.11 13.15 3.57
CA ILE A 102 2.70 14.15 2.57
C ILE A 102 1.26 14.65 2.79
N LEU A 103 0.39 13.83 3.36
CA LEU A 103 -0.98 14.23 3.71
C LEU A 103 -1.09 14.94 5.07
N ILE A 104 -0.27 14.56 6.05
CA ILE A 104 -0.29 15.15 7.41
C ILE A 104 0.26 16.58 7.41
N VAL A 105 1.38 16.83 6.71
CA VAL A 105 2.00 18.16 6.63
C VAL A 105 1.01 19.26 6.20
N PRO A 106 0.25 19.11 5.10
CA PRO A 106 -0.72 20.13 4.70
C PRO A 106 -1.94 20.21 5.62
N CYS A 107 -2.36 19.12 6.28
CA CYS A 107 -3.39 19.20 7.33
C CYS A 107 -2.93 20.05 8.53
N LEU A 108 -1.68 19.89 8.97
CA LEU A 108 -1.11 20.72 10.03
C LEU A 108 -1.03 22.20 9.61
N LEU A 109 -0.63 22.47 8.37
CA LEU A 109 -0.62 23.84 7.83
C LEU A 109 -2.03 24.46 7.80
N LEU A 110 -3.04 23.72 7.35
CA LEU A 110 -4.44 24.19 7.35
C LEU A 110 -4.97 24.46 8.77
N SER A 111 -4.59 23.62 9.75
CA SER A 111 -4.95 23.83 11.16
C SER A 111 -4.31 25.10 11.75
N LEU A 112 -3.06 25.41 11.37
CA LEU A 112 -2.41 26.67 11.77
C LEU A 112 -3.07 27.88 11.10
N LEU A 113 -3.39 27.78 9.80
CA LEU A 113 -4.07 28.82 9.04
C LEU A 113 -5.45 29.14 9.62
N SER A 114 -6.21 28.14 10.08
CA SER A 114 -7.52 28.36 10.71
C SER A 114 -7.38 29.11 12.04
N LEU A 115 -6.36 28.81 12.85
CA LEU A 115 -6.06 29.55 14.09
C LEU A 115 -5.72 31.02 13.81
N VAL A 116 -4.94 31.29 12.76
CA VAL A 116 -4.61 32.65 12.31
C VAL A 116 -5.86 33.43 11.87
N VAL A 117 -6.82 32.78 11.19
CA VAL A 117 -8.09 33.42 10.79
C VAL A 117 -8.94 33.85 11.99
N PHE A 118 -8.88 33.11 13.10
CA PHE A 118 -9.55 33.49 14.35
C PHE A 118 -8.90 34.71 15.03
N TRP A 119 -7.58 34.82 14.95
CA TRP A 119 -6.84 35.97 15.45
C TRP A 119 -7.03 37.24 14.61
N LEU A 120 -7.47 37.12 13.36
CA LEU A 120 -7.64 38.26 12.47
C LEU A 120 -9.00 38.97 12.70
N PRO A 121 -9.00 40.31 12.90
CA PRO A 121 -10.22 41.07 13.14
C PRO A 121 -11.22 40.95 11.96
N PRO A 122 -12.53 40.90 12.25
CA PRO A 122 -13.58 40.51 11.30
C PRO A 122 -13.89 41.51 10.19
N ASP A 123 -13.40 42.76 10.27
CA ASP A 123 -13.73 43.84 9.31
C ASP A 123 -12.84 43.89 8.06
N SER A 124 -11.95 42.91 7.86
CA SER A 124 -11.06 42.89 6.69
C SER A 124 -11.55 41.90 5.62
N ALA A 125 -11.67 42.37 4.39
CA ALA A 125 -11.88 41.52 3.20
C ALA A 125 -10.83 40.40 3.10
N ALA A 126 -9.65 40.58 3.70
CA ALA A 126 -8.61 39.56 3.78
C ALA A 126 -9.04 38.30 4.54
N LYS A 127 -9.93 38.42 5.54
CA LYS A 127 -10.44 37.27 6.32
C LYS A 127 -11.29 36.34 5.46
N MET A 128 -12.19 36.92 4.66
CA MET A 128 -13.05 36.16 3.74
C MET A 128 -12.23 35.47 2.65
N MET A 129 -11.24 36.17 2.08
CA MET A 129 -10.33 35.61 1.08
C MET A 129 -9.46 34.48 1.64
N LEU A 130 -8.96 34.62 2.88
CA LEU A 130 -8.24 33.55 3.58
C LEU A 130 -9.12 32.32 3.82
N GLY A 131 -10.39 32.52 4.23
CA GLY A 131 -11.35 31.42 4.42
C GLY A 131 -11.61 30.62 3.14
N ILE A 132 -11.79 31.31 2.00
CA ILE A 132 -11.96 30.66 0.69
C ILE A 132 -10.71 29.87 0.30
N ASN A 133 -9.52 30.42 0.53
CA ASN A 133 -8.25 29.74 0.23
C ASN A 133 -8.06 28.47 1.07
N ILE A 134 -8.47 28.48 2.35
CA ILE A 134 -8.46 27.29 3.21
C ILE A 134 -9.44 26.23 2.69
N PHE A 135 -10.64 26.64 2.25
CA PHE A 135 -11.63 25.72 1.68
C PHE A 135 -11.13 25.06 0.39
N VAL A 136 -10.51 25.84 -0.50
CA VAL A 136 -9.87 25.31 -1.73
C VAL A 136 -8.73 24.36 -1.37
N GLY A 137 -7.89 24.70 -0.40
CA GLY A 137 -6.81 23.83 0.09
C GLY A 137 -7.33 22.49 0.61
N PHE A 138 -8.42 22.50 1.39
CA PHE A 138 -9.10 21.29 1.86
C PHE A 138 -9.59 20.44 0.68
N PHE A 139 -10.20 21.04 -0.34
CA PHE A 139 -10.69 20.33 -1.51
C PHE A 139 -9.54 19.70 -2.33
N VAL A 140 -8.41 20.39 -2.46
CA VAL A 140 -7.20 19.84 -3.11
C VAL A 140 -6.63 18.66 -2.33
N LEU A 141 -6.62 18.70 -0.99
CA LEU A 141 -6.19 17.56 -0.17
C LEU A 141 -7.12 16.36 -0.33
N LEU A 142 -8.44 16.59 -0.35
CA LEU A 142 -9.41 15.54 -0.64
C LEU A 142 -9.20 14.94 -2.04
N LEU A 143 -8.89 15.76 -3.05
CA LEU A 143 -8.57 15.29 -4.39
C LEU A 143 -7.27 14.48 -4.43
N LEU A 144 -6.23 14.91 -3.72
CA LEU A 144 -4.96 14.17 -3.63
C LEU A 144 -5.18 12.81 -2.96
N LEU A 145 -5.94 12.79 -1.87
CA LEU A 145 -6.33 11.57 -1.17
C LEU A 145 -7.13 10.63 -2.10
N ALA A 146 -8.13 11.17 -2.80
CA ALA A 146 -8.94 10.41 -3.75
C ALA A 146 -8.11 9.83 -4.91
N LYS A 147 -7.09 10.55 -5.39
CA LYS A 147 -6.16 10.04 -6.43
C LYS A 147 -5.19 8.99 -5.88
N SER A 148 -4.80 9.09 -4.62
CA SER A 148 -3.89 8.13 -3.97
C SER A 148 -4.55 6.79 -3.65
N MET A 149 -5.87 6.78 -3.48
CA MET A 149 -6.63 5.56 -3.25
C MET A 149 -7.01 4.90 -4.58
N PRO A 150 -6.57 3.66 -4.87
CA PRO A 150 -7.04 2.94 -6.05
C PRO A 150 -8.54 2.70 -5.92
N SER A 151 -9.33 3.01 -6.97
CA SER A 151 -10.80 2.96 -7.02
C SER A 151 -11.45 1.57 -6.86
N ALA A 152 -10.78 0.62 -6.21
CA ALA A 152 -11.26 -0.72 -5.93
C ALA A 152 -11.35 -0.95 -4.41
N ILE A 153 -12.19 -0.16 -3.73
CA ILE A 153 -12.37 -0.26 -2.28
C ILE A 153 -13.67 -1.03 -2.02
N LYS A 154 -13.54 -2.33 -1.75
CA LYS A 154 -14.65 -3.15 -1.20
C LYS A 154 -14.83 -2.90 0.31
N ASN A 155 -13.82 -2.33 0.99
CA ASN A 155 -13.81 -2.02 2.42
C ASN A 155 -13.16 -0.64 2.65
N PHE A 156 -13.90 0.33 3.16
CA PHE A 156 -13.40 1.69 3.45
C PHE A 156 -12.11 1.64 4.32
N PRO A 157 -11.01 2.32 3.95
CA PRO A 157 -9.75 2.22 4.67
C PRO A 157 -9.86 2.88 6.04
N ILE A 158 -9.52 2.13 7.10
CA ILE A 158 -9.55 2.54 8.53
C ILE A 158 -8.75 3.83 8.79
N ILE A 159 -7.72 4.11 7.99
CA ILE A 159 -6.93 5.35 8.05
C ILE A 159 -7.75 6.61 7.76
N ALA A 160 -8.77 6.52 6.90
CA ALA A 160 -9.65 7.66 6.65
C ALA A 160 -10.52 7.99 7.86
N TYR A 161 -10.98 6.98 8.62
CA TYR A 161 -11.71 7.21 9.88
C TYR A 161 -10.84 7.90 10.93
N PHE A 162 -9.59 7.44 11.13
CA PHE A 162 -8.67 8.06 12.09
C PHE A 162 -8.32 9.52 11.75
N LEU A 163 -8.11 9.83 10.47
CA LEU A 163 -7.84 11.20 10.04
C LEU A 163 -9.08 12.09 10.20
N LEU A 164 -10.29 11.57 9.98
CA LEU A 164 -11.52 12.35 10.18
C LEU A 164 -11.79 12.61 11.67
N ASP A 165 -11.62 11.62 12.54
CA ASP A 165 -11.83 11.78 14.00
C ASP A 165 -10.85 12.79 14.61
N THR A 166 -9.57 12.71 14.26
CA THR A 166 -8.55 13.63 14.78
C THR A 166 -8.75 15.08 14.33
N ASN A 167 -9.22 15.31 13.09
CA ASN A 167 -9.56 16.66 12.61
C ASN A 167 -10.85 17.21 13.24
N ILE A 168 -11.79 16.36 13.64
CA ILE A 168 -13.02 16.77 14.34
C ILE A 168 -12.69 17.18 15.78
N GLU A 169 -11.88 16.40 16.49
CA GLU A 169 -11.47 16.74 17.86
C GLU A 169 -10.68 18.04 17.93
N SER A 170 -9.73 18.27 17.01
CA SER A 170 -8.94 19.51 16.98
C SER A 170 -9.79 20.76 16.71
N ASN A 171 -10.80 20.64 15.84
CA ASN A 171 -11.73 21.75 15.56
C ASN A 171 -12.73 21.97 16.72
N GLY A 172 -13.11 20.92 17.45
CA GLY A 172 -13.95 21.00 18.65
C GLY A 172 -13.27 21.71 19.82
N VAL A 173 -11.97 21.50 20.01
CA VAL A 173 -11.18 22.23 21.04
C VAL A 173 -11.07 23.72 20.69
N GLY A 174 -10.98 24.06 19.40
CA GLY A 174 -10.96 25.44 18.92
C GLY A 174 -12.26 26.20 19.23
N THR A 175 -13.43 25.58 19.04
CA THR A 175 -14.74 26.20 19.32
C THR A 175 -15.04 26.32 20.83
N LEU A 176 -14.60 25.35 21.64
CA LEU A 176 -14.71 25.40 23.11
C LEU A 176 -13.82 26.48 23.72
N SER A 177 -12.61 26.66 23.20
CA SER A 177 -11.71 27.76 23.60
C SER A 177 -12.29 29.12 23.21
N PHE A 178 -13.01 29.20 22.08
CA PHE A 178 -13.70 30.43 21.64
C PHE A 178 -14.93 30.74 22.51
N SER A 179 -15.72 29.73 22.87
CA SER A 179 -16.90 29.88 23.74
C SER A 179 -16.51 30.33 25.15
N THR A 180 -15.45 29.75 25.72
CA THR A 180 -14.91 30.18 27.02
C THR A 180 -14.29 31.57 26.96
N SER A 181 -13.64 31.95 25.85
CA SER A 181 -13.09 33.30 25.66
C SER A 181 -14.17 34.38 25.47
N ILE A 182 -15.31 34.07 24.84
CA ILE A 182 -16.47 34.99 24.71
C ILE A 182 -17.29 35.07 26.02
N HIS A 183 -17.25 34.05 26.88
CA HIS A 183 -17.93 34.06 28.18
C HIS A 183 -17.12 34.72 29.31
N PHE A 184 -15.82 34.98 29.12
CA PHE A 184 -14.94 35.63 30.10
C PHE A 184 -14.70 37.17 29.99
N PRO A 185 -15.40 38.00 29.18
CA PRO A 185 -15.19 39.45 29.18
C PRO A 185 -16.03 40.22 30.23
N THR A 186 -16.70 39.57 31.19
CA THR A 186 -17.57 40.27 32.18
C THR A 186 -17.17 40.08 33.65
N PHE A 187 -15.90 39.84 33.97
CA PHE A 187 -15.44 39.90 35.37
C PHE A 187 -13.98 40.33 35.49
N HIS A 188 -13.67 41.58 35.14
CA HIS A 188 -12.63 42.31 35.86
C HIS A 188 -12.92 43.82 35.81
N SER A 189 -13.23 44.34 36.99
CA SER A 189 -13.28 45.72 37.49
C SER A 189 -13.11 46.89 36.50
#